data_AF-A0A150KML4-F1
#
_entry.id   AF-A0A150KML4-F1
#
_cell.length_a   1.000
_cell.length_b   1.000
_cell.length_c   1.000
_cell.angle_alpha   90.00
_cell.angle_beta   90.00
_cell.angle_gamma   90.00
#
_symmetry.space_group_name_H-M   'P 1'
#
loop_
_entity.id
_entity.type
_entity.pdbx_description
1 polymer ?
#
loop_
_entity_poly.entity_id
_entity_poly.type
_entity_poly.pdbx_seq_one_letter_code
_entity_poly.pdbx_strand_id
1 'polypeptide(L)' 'MYFVYYGNQIIGYKLCKVDTLYEAKELAIHFMNKGYREVYVSQEIPMKITFNVEFTRG' A
#
# COMPACT_ATOMS: atom_id res chain seq x y z
N MET A 1 -2.39 -10.36 3.00
CA MET A 1 -3.03 -9.26 2.26
C MET A 1 -1.95 -8.35 1.72
N TYR A 2 -2.05 -7.96 0.45
CA TYR A 2 -1.06 -7.15 -0.26
C TYR A 2 -1.72 -5.93 -0.88
N PHE A 3 -0.94 -4.87 -1.00
CA PHE A 3 -1.34 -3.58 -1.53
C PHE A 3 -0.45 -3.23 -2.72
N VAL A 4 -1.07 -2.78 -3.81
CA VAL A 4 -0.38 -2.25 -4.99
C VAL A 4 -0.70 -0.77 -5.10
N TYR A 5 0.33 0.06 -4.93
CA TYR A 5 0.27 1.51 -5.09
C TYR A 5 0.74 1.86 -6.49
N TYR A 6 0.01 2.71 -7.20
CA TYR A 6 0.46 3.25 -8.47
C TYR A 6 0.02 4.70 -8.61
N GLY A 7 0.91 5.55 -9.09
CA GLY A 7 0.65 6.99 -9.13
C GLY A 7 1.29 7.68 -10.32
N ASN A 8 0.76 8.88 -10.57
CA ASN A 8 1.39 9.86 -11.44
C ASN A 8 1.63 11.10 -10.56
N GLN A 9 2.85 11.65 -10.57
CA GLN A 9 3.32 12.70 -9.64
C GLN A 9 2.39 13.94 -9.54
N ILE A 10 1.53 14.14 -10.54
CA ILE A 10 0.60 15.27 -10.65
C ILE A 10 -0.80 14.94 -10.08
N ILE A 11 -1.23 13.67 -10.11
CA ILE A 11 -2.65 13.27 -9.90
C ILE A 11 -2.83 12.46 -8.59
N GLY A 12 -1.74 12.05 -7.94
CA GLY A 12 -1.75 11.27 -6.70
C GLY A 12 -1.65 9.76 -6.93
N TYR A 13 -1.79 9.00 -5.84
CA TYR A 13 -1.62 7.54 -5.81
C TYR A 13 -2.98 6.82 -5.69
N LYS A 14 -3.15 5.75 -6.45
CA LYS A 14 -4.24 4.80 -6.31
C LYS A 14 -3.75 3.53 -5.63
N LEU A 15 -4.64 2.92 -4.85
CA LEU A 15 -4.38 1.72 -4.05
C LEU A 15 -5.28 0.58 -4.51
N CYS A 16 -4.68 -0.55 -4.84
CA CYS A 16 -5.39 -1.82 -5.06
C CYS A 16 -5.02 -2.81 -3.94
N LYS A 17 -6.00 -3.60 -3.51
CA LYS A 17 -5.86 -4.60 -2.44
C LYS A 17 -6.10 -5.99 -3.02
N VAL A 18 -5.21 -6.93 -2.72
CA VAL A 18 -5.28 -8.33 -3.17
C VAL A 18 -4.83 -9.28 -2.07
N ASP A 19 -5.20 -10.55 -2.19
CA ASP A 19 -4.98 -11.52 -1.12
C ASP A 19 -3.59 -12.15 -1.16
N THR A 20 -3.05 -12.36 -2.36
CA THR A 20 -1.79 -13.08 -2.57
C THR A 20 -0.67 -12.18 -3.14
N LEU A 21 0.59 -12.56 -2.86
CA LEU A 21 1.75 -11.89 -3.43
C LEU A 21 1.82 -12.05 -4.95
N TYR A 22 1.35 -13.19 -5.47
CA TYR A 22 1.35 -13.47 -6.90
C TYR A 22 0.45 -12.49 -7.64
N GLU A 23 -0.80 -12.33 -7.21
CA GLU A 23 -1.74 -11.35 -7.77
C GLU A 23 -1.19 -9.92 -7.69
N ALA A 24 -0.53 -9.56 -6.58
CA ALA A 24 0.06 -8.24 -6.41
C ALA A 24 1.17 -7.96 -7.44
N LYS A 25 2.00 -8.96 -7.73
CA LYS A 25 3.07 -8.85 -8.74
C LYS A 25 2.52 -8.75 -10.15
N GLU A 26 1.52 -9.57 -10.50
CA GLU A 26 0.85 -9.51 -11.80
C GLU A 26 0.21 -8.14 -12.04
N LEU A 27 -0.48 -7.59 -11.03
CA LEU A 27 -1.04 -6.24 -11.07
C LEU A 27 0.03 -5.16 -11.23
N ALA A 28 1.15 -5.28 -10.52
CA ALA A 28 2.25 -4.33 -10.64
C ALA A 28 2.83 -4.32 -12.07
N ILE A 29 3.06 -5.51 -12.66
CA ILE A 29 3.54 -5.69 -14.03
C ILE A 29 2.55 -5.07 -15.03
N HIS A 30 1.25 -5.32 -14.84
CA HIS A 30 0.20 -4.74 -15.67
C HIS A 30 0.23 -3.20 -15.67
N PHE A 31 0.41 -2.57 -14.50
CA PHE A 31 0.51 -1.10 -14.42
C PHE A 31 1.80 -0.57 -15.03
N MET A 32 2.95 -1.24 -14.82
CA MET A 32 4.21 -0.86 -15.48
C MET A 32 4.08 -0.92 -17.01
N ASN A 33 3.46 -1.97 -17.54
CA ASN A 33 3.21 -2.13 -18.98
C ASN A 33 2.25 -1.06 -19.54
N LYS A 34 1.40 -0.47 -18.70
CA LYS A 34 0.53 0.66 -19.05
C LYS A 34 1.23 2.02 -18.96
N GLY A 35 2.52 2.06 -18.63
CA GLY A 35 3.33 3.28 -18.57
C GLY A 35 3.33 3.98 -17.22
N TYR A 36 2.78 3.36 -16.17
CA TYR A 36 2.91 3.89 -14.80
C TYR A 36 4.35 3.65 -14.32
N ARG A 37 5.06 4.73 -13.94
CA ARG A 37 6.47 4.67 -13.54
C ARG A 37 6.70 4.42 -12.05
N GLU A 38 5.71 4.79 -11.23
CA GLU A 38 5.78 4.65 -9.77
C GLU A 38 4.77 3.58 -9.34
N VAL A 39 5.21 2.32 -9.32
CA VAL A 39 4.40 1.17 -8.90
C VAL A 39 5.10 0.47 -7.73
N TYR A 40 4.40 0.30 -6.60
CA TYR A 40 4.94 -0.30 -5.39
C TYR A 40 4.03 -1.40 -4.88
N VAL A 41 4.63 -2.47 -4.36
CA VAL A 41 3.92 -3.56 -3.70
C VAL A 41 4.29 -3.55 -2.22
N SER A 42 3.29 -3.53 -1.34
CA SER A 42 3.45 -3.66 0.11
C SER A 42 2.63 -4.84 0.64
N GLN A 43 3.05 -5.39 1.77
CA GLN A 43 2.30 -6.40 2.50
C GLN A 43 1.66 -5.76 3.72
N GLU A 44 0.40 -6.08 3.98
CA GLU A 44 -0.21 -5.75 5.26
C GLU A 44 0.48 -6.55 6.36
N ILE A 45 1.15 -5.85 7.28
CA ILE A 45 1.69 -6.43 8.49
C ILE A 45 0.69 -6.11 9.60
N PRO A 46 -0.02 -7.11 10.17
CA PRO A 46 -0.94 -6.88 11.27
C PRO A 46 -0.14 -6.44 12.50
N MET A 47 0.00 -5.13 12.69
CA MET A 47 0.58 -4.56 13.90
C MET A 47 -0.54 -4.28 14.90
N LYS A 48 -0.52 -4.96 16.06
CA LYS A 48 -1.23 -4.48 17.24
C LYS A 48 -0.40 -3.35 17.84
N ILE A 49 -0.92 -2.14 17.78
CA ILE A 49 -0.33 -1.00 18.47
C ILE A 49 -1.13 -0.76 19.76
N THR A 50 -0.46 -0.89 20.91
CA THR A 50 -1.03 -0.54 22.22
C THR A 50 -0.47 0.82 22.60
N PHE A 51 -1.34 1.82 22.79
CA PHE A 51 -0.96 3.13 23.32
C PHE A 51 -1.43 3.22 24.77
N ASN A 52 -0.51 3.52 25.69
CA ASN A 52 -0.85 3.93 27.05
C ASN A 52 -0.96 5.45 27.05
N VAL A 53 -2.15 5.97 27.30
CA VAL A 53 -2.38 7.41 27.45
C VAL A 53 -2.41 7.73 28.94
N GLU A 54 -1.41 8.47 29.41
CA GLU A 54 -1.40 9.03 30.76
C GLU A 54 -1.93 10.46 30.72
N PHE A 55 -2.99 10.72 31.49
CA PHE A 55 -3.52 12.07 31.68
C PHE A 55 -2.87 12.67 32.92
N THR A 56 -2.02 13.67 32.74
CA THR A 56 -1.59 14.54 33.84
C THR A 56 -2.69 15.56 34.14
N ARG A 57 -3.20 15.54 35.38
CA ARG A 57 -4.04 16.64 35.87
C ARG A 57 -3.16 17.87 36.06
N GLY A 58 -3.55 18.98 35.40
CA GLY A 58 -3.00 20.30 35.67
C GLY A 58 -3.39 20.83 37.04
#